data_AF-A0A7C4GRL0-F1
#
_entry.id   AF-A0A7C4GRL0-F1
#
_cell.length_a   1.000
_cell.length_b   1.000
_cell.length_c   1.000
_cell.angle_alpha   90.00
_cell.angle_beta   90.00
_cell.angle_gamma   90.00
#
_symmetry.space_group_name_H-M   'P 1'
#
loop_
_entity.id
_entity.type
_entity.pdbx_description
1 polymer ?
#
loop_
_entity_poly.entity_id
_entity_poly.type
_entity_poly.pdbx_seq_one_letter_code
_entity_poly.pdbx_strand_id
1 'polypeptide(L)'
;MSGKGTYVFSPYERRVGRVSRDVWYKMLKIAHELDLNKGGVYDARSGAINLWVAPEDKPSDYVWSIDKGALSYPRNYLAGLYGQFVDEDTVELYLTITNYARRDYARWLLNHSNISYEEYKAMEELAEKGTESEWKWAMEKVKWLIEQAEREAVFKEIVYCPFCGKEFPELKLFNEFVEHVAIHTKVKAVIMGGDGWLIETEKGTLTPEDYTKTIK
;
A
#
# COMPACT_ATOMS: atom_id res chain seq x y z
N MET A 1 11.94 -1.49 29.46
CA MET A 1 12.80 -0.69 28.58
C MET A 1 13.11 -1.54 27.35
N SER A 2 12.27 -1.50 26.33
CA SER A 2 12.56 -2.11 25.04
C SER A 2 13.48 -1.17 24.27
N GLY A 3 14.68 -1.63 23.92
CA GLY A 3 15.55 -0.88 23.04
C GLY A 3 14.82 -0.64 21.73
N LYS A 4 14.54 0.63 21.42
CA LYS A 4 14.10 1.06 20.09
C LYS A 4 15.29 0.85 19.16
N GLY A 5 15.44 -0.36 18.63
CA GLY A 5 16.30 -0.58 17.48
C GLY A 5 15.73 0.25 16.33
N THR A 6 16.43 1.32 15.95
CA THR A 6 16.18 2.02 14.70
C THR A 6 16.53 1.06 13.57
N TYR A 7 15.53 0.34 13.09
CA TYR A 7 15.68 -0.50 11.91
C TYR A 7 15.81 0.42 10.70
N VAL A 8 16.97 0.40 10.04
CA VAL A 8 17.24 1.16 8.82
C VAL A 8 17.21 0.14 7.67
N PHE A 9 16.21 0.21 6.78
CA PHE A 9 16.07 -0.75 5.68
C PHE A 9 17.12 -0.55 4.59
N SER A 10 17.61 0.69 4.41
CA SER A 10 18.67 1.06 3.46
C SER A 10 19.36 2.35 3.93
N PRO A 11 20.69 2.51 3.72
CA PRO A 11 21.36 3.78 4.02
C PRO A 11 20.85 4.96 3.17
N TYR A 12 20.10 4.69 2.08
CA TYR A 12 19.52 5.70 1.20
C TYR A 12 18.03 5.91 1.41
N GLU A 13 17.45 5.32 2.45
CA GLU A 13 16.06 5.54 2.83
C GLU A 13 15.80 7.02 3.13
N ARG A 14 14.66 7.53 2.65
CA ARG A 14 14.22 8.91 2.90
C ARG A 14 12.87 8.90 3.58
N ARG A 15 12.75 9.63 4.68
CA ARG A 15 11.44 10.01 5.21
C ARG A 15 10.79 10.97 4.22
N VAL A 16 9.62 10.61 3.70
CA VAL A 16 8.91 11.36 2.66
C VAL A 16 7.63 12.03 3.14
N GLY A 17 7.15 11.69 4.33
CA GLY A 17 5.96 12.30 4.89
C GLY A 17 5.54 11.75 6.24
N ARG A 18 4.41 12.24 6.71
CA ARG A 18 3.67 11.76 7.88
C ARG A 18 2.19 11.85 7.53
N VAL A 19 1.45 10.79 7.77
CA VAL A 19 0.00 10.72 7.50
C VAL A 19 -0.72 10.15 8.72
N SER A 20 -2.04 10.30 8.76
CA SER A 20 -2.85 9.62 9.75
C SER A 20 -2.92 8.11 9.45
N ARG A 21 -3.23 7.31 10.46
CA ARG A 21 -3.46 5.88 10.32
C ARG A 21 -4.58 5.55 9.34
N ASP A 22 -5.66 6.34 9.34
CA ASP A 22 -6.76 6.19 8.37
C ASP A 22 -6.29 6.42 6.93
N VAL A 23 -5.54 7.51 6.70
CA VAL A 23 -4.95 7.81 5.40
C VAL A 23 -4.01 6.68 4.96
N TRP A 24 -3.18 6.14 5.84
CA TRP A 24 -2.32 5.00 5.51
C TRP A 24 -3.11 3.76 5.07
N TYR A 25 -4.17 3.39 5.78
CA TYR A 25 -5.00 2.26 5.37
C TYR A 25 -5.73 2.50 4.05
N LYS A 26 -6.16 3.74 3.78
CA LYS A 26 -6.74 4.13 2.50
C LYS A 26 -5.71 4.07 1.36
N MET A 27 -4.46 4.49 1.61
CA MET A 27 -3.37 4.30 0.65
C MET A 27 -3.17 2.82 0.30
N LEU A 28 -3.17 1.92 1.30
CA LEU A 28 -3.06 0.48 1.07
C LEU A 28 -4.23 -0.06 0.26
N LYS A 29 -5.46 0.37 0.56
CA LYS A 29 -6.67 0.00 -0.20
C LYS A 29 -6.57 0.45 -1.67
N ILE A 30 -6.27 1.72 -1.92
CA ILE A 30 -6.13 2.28 -3.28
C ILE A 30 -5.02 1.53 -4.05
N ALA A 31 -3.89 1.24 -3.40
CA ALA A 31 -2.81 0.48 -4.00
C ALA A 31 -3.21 -0.97 -4.34
N HIS A 32 -4.08 -1.62 -3.55
CA HIS A 32 -4.67 -2.93 -3.89
C HIS A 32 -5.68 -2.87 -5.06
N GLU A 33 -6.40 -1.76 -5.20
CA GLU A 33 -7.28 -1.53 -6.33
C GLU A 33 -6.47 -1.34 -7.63
N LEU A 34 -5.34 -0.64 -7.53
CA LEU A 34 -4.38 -0.39 -8.60
C LEU A 34 -3.19 -1.37 -8.59
N ASP A 35 -3.46 -2.61 -8.20
CA ASP A 35 -2.45 -3.67 -8.11
C ASP A 35 -1.79 -3.95 -9.47
N LEU A 36 -0.51 -4.31 -9.47
CA LEU A 36 0.26 -4.65 -10.66
C LEU A 36 -0.35 -5.80 -11.48
N ASN A 37 -1.07 -6.74 -10.85
CA ASN A 37 -1.76 -7.83 -11.53
C ASN A 37 -3.06 -7.39 -12.20
N LYS A 38 -3.52 -6.17 -11.93
CA LYS A 38 -4.63 -5.50 -12.59
C LYS A 38 -4.16 -4.44 -13.62
N GLY A 39 -2.85 -4.37 -13.87
CA GLY A 39 -2.25 -3.42 -14.79
C GLY A 39 -1.86 -2.09 -14.14
N GLY A 40 -1.93 -1.96 -12.81
CA GLY A 40 -1.40 -0.78 -12.12
C GLY A 40 0.12 -0.85 -11.89
N VAL A 41 0.61 0.05 -11.04
CA VAL A 41 2.05 0.20 -10.71
C VAL A 41 2.34 -0.07 -9.22
N TYR A 42 1.35 -0.52 -8.47
CA TYR A 42 1.44 -0.72 -7.03
C TYR A 42 1.36 -2.20 -6.66
N ASP A 43 2.02 -2.58 -5.56
CA ASP A 43 1.89 -3.88 -4.89
C ASP A 43 1.78 -3.62 -3.38
N ALA A 44 0.55 -3.59 -2.86
CA ALA A 44 0.31 -3.35 -1.45
C ALA A 44 0.48 -4.63 -0.63
N ARG A 45 1.18 -4.49 0.50
CA ARG A 45 1.40 -5.52 1.53
C ARG A 45 1.09 -4.92 2.90
N SER A 46 1.00 -5.75 3.94
CA SER A 46 0.55 -5.34 5.28
C SER A 46 1.32 -4.18 5.95
N GLY A 47 2.53 -3.84 5.46
CA GLY A 47 3.31 -2.69 5.95
C GLY A 47 4.08 -1.91 4.89
N ALA A 48 3.87 -2.22 3.61
CA ALA A 48 4.61 -1.60 2.52
C ALA A 48 3.79 -1.54 1.23
N ILE A 49 4.10 -0.57 0.39
CA ILE A 49 3.60 -0.47 -0.99
C ILE A 49 4.82 -0.48 -1.90
N ASN A 50 5.01 -1.56 -2.66
CA ASN A 50 6.07 -1.58 -3.66
C ASN A 50 5.59 -0.86 -4.92
N LEU A 51 6.50 -0.10 -5.53
CA LEU A 51 6.27 0.66 -6.76
C LEU A 51 7.02 -0.02 -7.90
N TRP A 52 6.26 -0.31 -8.95
CA TRP A 52 6.73 -1.03 -10.13
C TRP A 52 6.63 -0.12 -11.35
N VAL A 53 7.68 -0.05 -12.15
CA VAL A 53 7.64 0.68 -13.41
C VAL A 53 6.93 -0.12 -14.49
N ALA A 54 6.21 0.59 -15.36
CA ALA A 54 5.55 0.04 -16.55
C ALA A 54 6.19 0.61 -17.83
N PRO A 55 6.03 -0.04 -19.00
CA PRO A 55 6.51 0.49 -20.27
C PRO A 55 6.07 1.94 -20.55
N GLU A 56 4.86 2.30 -20.16
CA GLU A 56 4.23 3.60 -20.33
C GLU A 56 4.42 4.56 -19.13
N ASP A 57 4.87 4.05 -17.99
CA ASP A 57 4.96 4.79 -16.73
C ASP A 57 6.26 4.44 -15.97
N LYS A 58 7.31 5.22 -16.23
CA LYS A 58 8.66 4.98 -15.72
C LYS A 58 9.46 6.29 -15.62
N PRO A 59 10.55 6.32 -14.82
CA PRO A 59 11.49 7.44 -14.82
C PRO A 59 12.00 7.77 -16.23
N SER A 60 12.28 9.04 -16.51
CA SER A 60 12.69 9.48 -17.86
C SER A 60 14.04 8.92 -18.30
N ASP A 61 14.91 8.58 -17.36
CA ASP A 61 16.21 7.96 -17.59
C ASP A 61 16.17 6.41 -17.46
N TYR A 62 14.98 5.82 -17.35
CA TYR A 62 14.83 4.38 -17.23
C TYR A 62 15.02 3.70 -18.58
N VAL A 63 16.19 3.08 -18.78
CA VAL A 63 16.62 2.50 -20.06
C VAL A 63 16.55 0.96 -20.10
N TRP A 64 16.24 0.30 -18.99
CA TRP A 64 16.20 -1.16 -18.93
C TRP A 64 14.92 -1.70 -19.58
N SER A 65 15.02 -2.88 -20.20
CA SER A 65 13.85 -3.60 -20.70
C SER A 65 12.89 -3.90 -19.54
N ILE A 66 11.59 -3.67 -19.78
CA ILE A 66 10.53 -3.98 -18.83
C ILE A 66 9.76 -5.17 -19.40
N ASP A 67 10.05 -6.34 -18.85
CA ASP A 67 9.51 -7.61 -19.31
C ASP A 67 8.39 -8.10 -18.38
N LYS A 68 7.53 -8.98 -18.89
CA LYS A 68 6.42 -9.58 -18.12
C LYS A 68 6.91 -10.54 -17.04
N GLY A 69 7.94 -11.34 -17.33
CA GLY A 69 8.37 -12.42 -16.44
C GLY A 69 7.19 -13.30 -16.01
N ALA A 70 7.03 -13.49 -14.71
CA ALA A 70 5.95 -14.27 -14.09
C ALA A 70 4.69 -13.44 -13.75
N LEU A 71 4.67 -12.14 -14.04
CA LEU A 71 3.55 -11.25 -13.70
C LEU A 71 2.49 -11.27 -14.80
N SER A 72 1.31 -10.70 -14.54
CA SER A 72 0.26 -10.55 -15.57
C SER A 72 0.61 -9.50 -16.62
N TYR A 73 1.35 -8.46 -16.25
CA TYR A 73 1.74 -7.32 -17.10
C TYR A 73 3.25 -7.06 -17.01
N PRO A 74 3.89 -6.46 -18.04
CA PRO A 74 5.31 -6.08 -18.01
C PRO A 74 5.63 -5.09 -16.90
N ARG A 75 6.39 -5.49 -15.89
CA ARG A 75 6.69 -4.67 -14.71
C ARG A 75 8.08 -4.98 -14.16
N ASN A 76 8.82 -3.93 -13.80
CA ASN A 76 10.05 -4.06 -13.01
C ASN A 76 9.88 -3.35 -11.67
N TYR A 77 10.32 -3.99 -10.60
CA TYR A 77 10.35 -3.35 -9.29
C TYR A 77 11.35 -2.18 -9.31
N LEU A 78 10.98 -1.04 -8.71
CA LEU A 78 11.87 0.11 -8.59
C LEU A 78 11.99 0.65 -7.17
N ALA A 79 10.90 0.70 -6.39
CA ALA A 79 10.90 1.39 -5.11
C ALA A 79 9.96 0.75 -4.09
N GLY A 80 10.18 1.02 -2.81
CA GLY A 80 9.32 0.58 -1.72
C GLY A 80 8.94 1.75 -0.81
N LEU A 81 7.65 1.91 -0.54
CA LEU A 81 7.11 2.85 0.45
C LEU A 81 6.72 2.07 1.71
N TYR A 82 7.29 2.41 2.84
CA TYR A 82 7.06 1.76 4.14
C TYR A 82 6.34 2.71 5.09
N GLY A 83 5.37 2.18 5.82
CA GLY A 83 4.69 2.87 6.90
C GLY A 83 5.22 2.42 8.26
N GLN A 84 5.76 3.35 9.05
CA GLN A 84 6.16 3.11 10.44
C GLN A 84 5.17 3.79 11.40
N PHE A 85 4.49 2.99 12.22
CA PHE A 85 3.61 3.51 13.26
C PHE A 85 4.44 4.15 14.37
N VAL A 86 4.24 5.45 14.58
CA VAL A 86 4.91 6.21 15.64
C VAL A 86 4.08 6.22 16.92
N ASP A 87 2.76 6.30 16.76
CA ASP A 87 1.73 6.25 17.79
C ASP A 87 0.44 5.64 17.20
N GLU A 88 -0.67 5.69 17.94
CA GLU A 88 -1.94 5.06 17.54
C GLU A 88 -2.58 5.67 16.28
N ASP A 89 -2.28 6.94 16.00
CA ASP A 89 -2.92 7.74 14.96
C ASP A 89 -1.96 8.16 13.85
N THR A 90 -0.66 7.99 14.04
CA THR A 90 0.39 8.47 13.15
C THR A 90 1.16 7.35 12.47
N VAL A 91 1.33 7.50 11.16
CA VAL A 91 2.28 6.71 10.37
C VAL A 91 3.31 7.65 9.72
N GLU A 92 4.59 7.41 9.97
CA GLU A 92 5.70 8.02 9.22
C GLU A 92 5.98 7.21 7.96
N LEU A 93 6.18 7.91 6.85
CA LEU A 93 6.37 7.30 5.54
C LEU A 93 7.83 7.36 5.13
N TYR A 94 8.38 6.21 4.74
CA TYR A 94 9.76 6.05 4.30
C TYR A 94 9.80 5.46 2.89
N LEU A 95 10.55 6.08 2.00
CA LEU A 95 10.71 5.64 0.62
C LEU A 95 12.14 5.17 0.38
N THR A 96 12.29 4.05 -0.32
CA THR A 96 13.57 3.54 -0.79
C THR A 96 13.53 3.29 -2.30
N ILE A 97 14.67 3.47 -2.96
CA ILE A 97 14.88 3.01 -4.34
C ILE A 97 15.68 1.71 -4.29
N THR A 98 15.31 0.74 -5.11
CA THR A 98 16.10 -0.47 -5.36
C THR A 98 15.82 -0.94 -6.78
N ASN A 99 16.60 -0.42 -7.74
CA ASN A 99 16.44 -0.76 -9.15
C ASN A 99 17.09 -2.13 -9.44
N TYR A 100 16.30 -3.21 -9.30
CA TYR A 100 16.78 -4.56 -9.58
C TYR A 100 17.23 -4.76 -11.02
N ALA A 101 16.60 -4.08 -12.00
CA ALA A 101 17.01 -4.19 -13.39
C ALA A 101 18.44 -3.65 -13.62
N ARG A 102 18.80 -2.53 -12.97
CA ARG A 102 20.19 -2.02 -12.97
C ARG A 102 21.14 -3.01 -12.33
N ARG A 103 20.76 -3.59 -11.19
CA ARG A 103 21.58 -4.55 -10.44
C ARG A 103 21.82 -5.85 -11.22
N ASP A 104 20.78 -6.39 -11.84
CA ASP A 104 20.84 -7.62 -12.62
C ASP A 104 21.66 -7.39 -13.90
N TYR A 105 21.53 -6.24 -14.55
CA TYR A 105 22.35 -5.87 -15.69
C TYR A 105 23.84 -5.72 -15.31
N ALA A 106 24.14 -5.08 -14.18
CA ALA A 106 25.51 -4.97 -13.67
C ALA A 106 26.11 -6.37 -13.39
N ARG A 107 25.33 -7.27 -12.78
CA ARG A 107 25.75 -8.65 -12.53
C ARG A 107 26.02 -9.40 -13.84
N TRP A 108 25.17 -9.21 -14.84
CA TRP A 108 25.37 -9.80 -16.15
C TRP A 108 26.67 -9.31 -16.79
N LEU A 109 26.95 -8.00 -16.77
CA LEU A 109 28.19 -7.43 -17.29
C LEU A 109 29.44 -7.99 -16.60
N LEU A 110 29.41 -8.09 -15.27
CA LEU A 110 30.51 -8.66 -14.49
C LEU A 110 30.78 -10.12 -14.87
N ASN A 111 29.71 -10.93 -14.95
CA ASN A 111 29.81 -12.36 -15.29
C ASN A 111 30.34 -12.60 -16.72
N HIS A 112 30.23 -11.62 -17.60
CA HIS A 112 30.74 -11.67 -18.97
C HIS A 112 32.05 -10.88 -19.15
N SER A 113 32.70 -10.47 -18.07
CA SER A 113 33.96 -9.71 -18.08
C SER A 113 33.90 -8.41 -18.90
N ASN A 114 32.72 -7.80 -18.98
CA ASN A 114 32.51 -6.53 -19.69
C ASN A 114 32.80 -5.30 -18.83
N ILE A 115 32.91 -5.48 -17.51
CA ILE A 115 33.24 -4.43 -16.53
C ILE A 115 34.13 -5.01 -15.43
N SER A 116 34.84 -4.15 -14.72
CA SER A 116 35.59 -4.50 -13.50
C SER A 116 34.66 -4.73 -12.30
N TYR A 117 35.21 -5.27 -11.22
CA TYR A 117 34.46 -5.43 -9.97
C TYR A 117 34.11 -4.08 -9.32
N GLU A 118 35.00 -3.09 -9.44
CA GLU A 118 34.76 -1.72 -8.96
C GLU A 118 33.61 -1.06 -9.71
N GLU A 119 33.56 -1.21 -11.04
CA GLU A 119 32.45 -0.72 -11.87
C GLU A 119 31.13 -1.40 -11.52
N TYR A 120 31.15 -2.73 -11.31
CA TYR A 120 29.99 -3.47 -10.82
C TYR A 120 29.49 -2.91 -9.48
N LYS A 121 30.39 -2.64 -8.53
CA LYS A 121 30.03 -2.09 -7.22
C LYS A 121 29.45 -0.69 -7.30
N ALA A 122 29.98 0.17 -8.17
CA ALA A 122 29.41 1.49 -8.41
C ALA A 122 27.98 1.41 -8.99
N MET A 123 27.71 0.45 -9.88
CA MET A 123 26.36 0.23 -10.42
C MET A 123 25.40 -0.36 -9.39
N GLU A 124 25.85 -1.28 -8.54
CA GLU A 124 25.07 -1.85 -7.43
C GLU A 124 24.72 -0.75 -6.40
N GLU A 125 25.69 0.09 -6.04
CA GLU A 125 25.44 1.24 -5.16
C GLU A 125 24.43 2.22 -5.79
N LEU A 126 24.58 2.54 -7.08
CA LEU A 126 23.63 3.40 -7.78
C LEU A 126 22.23 2.79 -7.85
N ALA A 127 22.10 1.45 -7.92
CA ALA A 127 20.80 0.77 -7.91
C ALA A 127 20.03 0.98 -6.61
N GLU A 128 20.73 1.11 -5.47
CA GLU A 128 20.14 1.37 -4.15
C GLU A 128 19.99 2.87 -3.86
N LYS A 129 20.96 3.68 -4.30
CA LYS A 129 20.94 5.13 -4.12
C LYS A 129 19.85 5.81 -4.96
N GLY A 130 19.59 5.27 -6.15
CA GLY A 130 18.67 5.82 -7.14
C GLY A 130 19.18 7.07 -7.84
N THR A 131 18.69 7.31 -9.05
CA THR A 131 18.89 8.58 -9.78
C THR A 131 17.88 9.62 -9.37
N GLU A 132 18.11 10.88 -9.74
CA GLU A 132 17.16 11.96 -9.48
C GLU A 132 15.79 11.70 -10.13
N SER A 133 15.78 11.17 -11.35
CA SER A 133 14.53 10.84 -12.05
C SER A 133 13.79 9.68 -11.39
N GLU A 134 14.49 8.68 -10.85
CA GLU A 134 13.87 7.58 -10.09
C GLU A 134 13.19 8.09 -8.83
N TRP A 135 13.88 8.94 -8.07
CA TRP A 135 13.31 9.59 -6.90
C TRP A 135 12.12 10.48 -7.25
N LYS A 136 12.22 11.28 -8.32
CA LYS A 136 11.13 12.15 -8.75
C LYS A 136 9.89 11.34 -9.10
N TRP A 137 10.04 10.32 -9.94
CA TRP A 137 8.94 9.44 -10.34
C TRP A 137 8.30 8.75 -9.13
N ALA A 138 9.11 8.16 -8.24
CA ALA A 138 8.60 7.48 -7.06
C ALA A 138 7.86 8.44 -6.12
N MET A 139 8.40 9.65 -5.90
CA MET A 139 7.74 10.70 -5.11
C MET A 139 6.42 11.15 -5.72
N GLU A 140 6.30 11.23 -7.04
CA GLU A 140 5.04 11.55 -7.71
C GLU A 140 3.98 10.46 -7.43
N LYS A 141 4.35 9.17 -7.48
CA LYS A 141 3.43 8.06 -7.14
C LYS A 141 2.99 8.08 -5.68
N VAL A 142 3.91 8.40 -4.76
CA VAL A 142 3.61 8.51 -3.33
C VAL A 142 2.68 9.69 -3.07
N LYS A 143 2.97 10.88 -3.63
CA LYS A 143 2.13 12.07 -3.48
C LYS A 143 0.72 11.82 -4.00
N TRP A 144 0.61 11.20 -5.16
CA TRP A 144 -0.70 10.86 -5.73
C TRP A 144 -1.50 9.95 -4.80
N LEU A 145 -0.88 8.91 -4.22
CA LEU A 145 -1.54 8.01 -3.26
C LEU A 145 -2.01 8.77 -2.02
N ILE A 146 -1.16 9.64 -1.45
CA ILE A 146 -1.52 10.46 -0.28
C ILE A 146 -2.72 11.35 -0.64
N GLU A 147 -2.67 12.06 -1.77
CA GLU A 147 -3.76 12.94 -2.20
C GLU A 147 -5.08 12.19 -2.42
N GLN A 148 -5.05 10.99 -3.02
CA GLN A 148 -6.27 10.18 -3.18
C GLN A 148 -6.78 9.68 -1.84
N ALA A 149 -5.89 9.17 -0.99
CA ALA A 149 -6.25 8.67 0.33
C ALA A 149 -6.80 9.76 1.25
N GLU A 150 -6.24 10.98 1.20
CA GLU A 150 -6.75 12.14 1.92
C GLU A 150 -8.13 12.57 1.40
N ARG A 151 -8.35 12.54 0.08
CA ARG A 151 -9.69 12.77 -0.49
C ARG A 151 -10.70 11.73 0.00
N GLU A 152 -10.31 10.45 0.06
CA GLU A 152 -11.13 9.38 0.64
C GLU A 152 -11.25 9.51 2.17
N ALA A 153 -10.29 10.12 2.86
CA ALA A 153 -10.29 10.40 4.30
C ALA A 153 -11.34 11.44 4.70
N VAL A 154 -11.67 12.38 3.81
CA VAL A 154 -12.77 13.33 4.04
C VAL A 154 -14.10 12.60 4.20
N PHE A 155 -14.27 11.48 3.52
CA PHE A 155 -15.51 10.73 3.59
C PHE A 155 -15.54 9.81 4.80
N LYS A 156 -16.56 9.98 5.64
CA LYS A 156 -16.86 9.04 6.72
C LYS A 156 -17.82 7.99 6.22
N GLU A 157 -17.42 6.74 6.34
CA GLU A 157 -18.33 5.60 6.24
C GLU A 157 -19.11 5.49 7.55
N ILE A 158 -20.41 5.78 7.48
CA ILE A 158 -21.33 5.54 8.58
C ILE A 158 -22.13 4.29 8.23
N VAL A 159 -22.01 3.28 9.09
CA VAL A 159 -22.88 2.10 9.02
C VAL A 159 -24.17 2.40 9.77
N TYR A 160 -25.30 2.11 9.15
CA TYR A 160 -26.61 2.31 9.74
C TYR A 160 -27.17 0.98 10.23
N CYS A 161 -27.77 0.97 11.42
CA CYS A 161 -28.57 -0.18 11.84
C CYS A 161 -29.81 -0.30 10.95
N PRO A 162 -30.04 -1.42 10.26
CA PRO A 162 -31.20 -1.59 9.37
C PRO A 162 -32.55 -1.60 10.11
N PHE A 163 -32.54 -1.80 11.43
CA PHE A 163 -33.76 -1.91 12.22
C PHE A 163 -34.23 -0.60 12.83
N CYS A 164 -33.31 0.31 13.18
CA CYS A 164 -33.65 1.57 13.86
C CYS A 164 -32.98 2.82 13.29
N GLY A 165 -32.11 2.67 12.28
CA GLY A 165 -31.39 3.78 11.65
C GLY A 165 -30.30 4.41 12.53
N LYS A 166 -29.94 3.83 13.68
CA LYS A 166 -28.84 4.32 14.51
C LYS A 166 -27.53 4.31 13.71
N GLU A 167 -26.77 5.39 13.82
CA GLU A 167 -25.51 5.61 13.12
C GLU A 167 -24.33 5.05 13.91
N PHE A 168 -23.43 4.37 13.20
CA PHE A 168 -22.17 3.84 13.69
C PHE A 168 -21.04 4.41 12.82
N PRO A 169 -20.43 5.53 13.22
CA PRO A 169 -19.30 6.09 12.51
C PRO A 169 -18.09 5.16 12.68
N GLU A 170 -17.48 4.75 11.56
CA GLU A 170 -16.31 3.88 11.48
C GLU A 170 -16.54 2.39 11.84
N LEU A 171 -15.98 1.49 11.02
CA LEU A 171 -15.99 0.02 11.25
C LEU A 171 -15.17 -0.42 12.48
N LYS A 172 -14.40 0.47 13.13
CA LYS A 172 -13.74 0.18 14.42
C LYS A 172 -14.75 -0.21 15.50
N LEU A 173 -16.01 0.22 15.34
CA LEU A 173 -17.11 -0.10 16.23
C LEU A 173 -17.92 -1.32 15.74
N PHE A 174 -17.36 -2.18 14.87
CA PHE A 174 -18.09 -3.34 14.34
C PHE A 174 -18.66 -4.23 15.46
N ASN A 175 -17.93 -4.43 16.55
CA ASN A 175 -18.45 -5.15 17.72
C ASN A 175 -19.65 -4.43 18.34
N GLU A 176 -19.59 -3.10 18.50
CA GLU A 176 -20.73 -2.31 19.01
C GLU A 176 -21.92 -2.34 18.05
N PHE A 177 -21.66 -2.39 16.74
CA PHE A 177 -22.69 -2.55 15.71
C PHE A 177 -23.37 -3.91 15.85
N VAL A 178 -22.61 -5.00 15.96
CA VAL A 178 -23.14 -6.37 16.18
C VAL A 178 -23.92 -6.45 17.48
N GLU A 179 -23.37 -5.91 18.59
CA GLU A 179 -24.05 -5.84 19.88
C GLU A 179 -25.36 -5.05 19.79
N HIS A 180 -25.36 -3.94 19.04
CA HIS A 180 -26.58 -3.19 18.81
C HIS A 180 -27.60 -3.93 17.95
N VAL A 181 -27.17 -4.61 16.89
CA VAL A 181 -28.04 -5.48 16.07
C VAL A 181 -28.67 -6.58 16.93
N ALA A 182 -27.91 -7.13 17.88
CA ALA A 182 -28.38 -8.14 18.82
C ALA A 182 -29.54 -7.66 19.73
N ILE A 183 -29.74 -6.35 19.88
CA ILE A 183 -30.90 -5.77 20.58
C ILE A 183 -32.18 -5.93 19.75
N HIS A 184 -32.08 -5.90 18.41
CA HIS A 184 -33.23 -5.91 17.49
C HIS A 184 -33.58 -7.30 16.94
N THR A 185 -32.62 -8.22 16.95
CA THR A 185 -32.77 -9.58 16.47
C THR A 185 -31.70 -10.49 17.05
N LYS A 186 -31.98 -11.80 17.16
CA LYS A 186 -30.99 -12.77 17.60
C LYS A 186 -29.94 -12.97 16.50
N VAL A 187 -28.69 -12.65 16.84
CA VAL A 187 -27.53 -12.94 16.00
C VAL A 187 -27.14 -14.41 16.19
N LYS A 188 -27.05 -15.16 15.10
CA LYS A 188 -26.66 -16.57 15.08
C LYS A 188 -25.16 -16.75 14.89
N ALA A 189 -24.59 -15.96 13.97
CA ALA A 189 -23.19 -16.04 13.61
C ALA A 189 -22.70 -14.72 13.03
N VAL A 190 -21.39 -14.49 13.15
CA VAL A 190 -20.66 -13.43 12.47
C VAL A 190 -19.50 -14.08 11.73
N ILE A 191 -19.46 -13.90 10.41
CA ILE A 191 -18.52 -14.55 9.50
C ILE A 191 -17.67 -13.47 8.84
N MET A 192 -16.35 -13.63 8.90
CA MET A 192 -15.39 -12.78 8.19
C MET A 192 -14.95 -13.48 6.91
N GLY A 193 -15.27 -12.91 5.75
CA GLY A 193 -14.90 -13.41 4.43
C GLY A 193 -13.87 -12.51 3.72
N GLY A 194 -13.45 -12.91 2.52
CA GLY A 194 -12.55 -12.09 1.69
C GLY A 194 -13.18 -10.79 1.20
N ASP A 195 -14.52 -10.76 1.11
CA ASP A 195 -15.28 -9.61 0.60
C ASP A 195 -15.87 -8.73 1.71
N GLY A 196 -15.72 -9.09 2.99
CA GLY A 196 -16.29 -8.32 4.10
C GLY A 196 -16.79 -9.13 5.29
N TRP A 197 -17.65 -8.52 6.10
CA TRP A 197 -18.30 -9.13 7.25
C TRP A 197 -19.75 -9.52 6.93
N LEU A 198 -20.16 -10.71 7.37
CA LEU A 198 -21.52 -11.22 7.20
C LEU A 198 -22.11 -11.58 8.56
N ILE A 199 -23.28 -11.01 8.89
CA ILE A 199 -23.99 -11.23 10.15
C ILE A 199 -25.25 -12.05 9.84
N GLU A 200 -25.29 -13.29 10.33
CA GLU A 200 -26.49 -14.11 10.22
C GLU A 200 -27.41 -13.86 11.42
N THR A 201 -28.67 -13.54 11.15
CA THR A 201 -29.69 -13.29 12.17
C THR A 201 -30.90 -14.21 11.96
N GLU A 202 -31.83 -14.23 12.91
CA GLU A 202 -33.12 -14.91 12.71
C GLU A 202 -33.98 -14.27 11.61
N LYS A 203 -33.73 -13.00 11.27
CA LYS A 203 -34.47 -12.26 10.24
C LYS A 203 -33.82 -12.32 8.85
N GLY A 204 -32.72 -13.07 8.72
CA GLY A 204 -31.94 -13.18 7.48
C GLY A 204 -30.49 -12.74 7.67
N THR A 205 -29.81 -12.53 6.55
CA THR A 205 -28.40 -12.18 6.51
C THR A 205 -28.22 -10.68 6.30
N LEU A 206 -27.27 -10.08 7.02
CA LEU A 206 -26.92 -8.67 6.91
C LEU A 206 -25.43 -8.53 6.59
N THR A 207 -25.14 -7.66 5.64
CA THR A 207 -23.77 -7.24 5.27
C THR A 207 -23.64 -5.76 5.63
N PRO A 208 -22.72 -5.35 6.52
CA PRO A 208 -22.59 -3.95 6.93
C PRO A 208 -22.41 -3.00 5.75
N GLU A 209 -21.73 -3.45 4.69
CA GLU A 209 -21.55 -2.71 3.43
C GLU A 209 -22.87 -2.27 2.79
N ASP A 210 -23.94 -3.09 2.85
CA ASP A 210 -25.25 -2.74 2.31
C ASP A 210 -25.90 -1.55 3.03
N TYR A 211 -25.42 -1.28 4.25
CA TYR A 211 -25.93 -0.24 5.13
C TYR A 211 -24.88 0.83 5.43
N THR A 212 -23.77 0.83 4.70
CA THR A 212 -22.78 1.90 4.76
C THR A 212 -23.22 3.05 3.86
N LYS A 213 -23.25 4.27 4.40
CA LYS A 213 -23.28 5.48 3.57
C LYS A 213 -21.98 6.24 3.72
N THR A 214 -21.51 6.72 2.58
CA THR A 214 -20.41 7.66 2.47
C THR A 214 -20.96 9.07 2.65
N ILE A 215 -20.56 9.74 3.73
CA ILE A 215 -20.98 11.12 4.02
C ILE A 215 -19.78 12.04 3.84
N LYS A 216 -20.01 13.20 3.20
CA LYS A 216 -19.03 14.28 3.02
C LYS A 216 -18.82 15.08 4.28
#